data_AF-A0A1J0M5J2-F1
#
_entry.id   AF-A0A1J0M5J2-F1
#
_cell.length_a   1.000
_cell.length_b   1.000
_cell.length_c   1.000
_cell.angle_alpha   90.00
_cell.angle_beta   90.00
_cell.angle_gamma   90.00
#
_symmetry.space_group_name_H-M   'P 1'
#
loop_
_entity.id
_entity.type
_entity.pdbx_description
1 polymer ?
#
loop_
_entity_poly.entity_id
_entity_poly.type
_entity_poly.pdbx_seq_one_letter_code
_entity_poly.pdbx_strand_id
1 'polypeptide(L)'
;SFVASKIVPLQKGDARDWRETGDNANIAKINSFHTIIIDEEKLSLSHYCTGKCETLTSYGEFGAMNFKYPNDCRGMLVRCWFYEETQKRKDAQSNYDSVVYTDGLTASMSRGSSNTKVVDAAKNQLDHTGNLCKCLCYRFYDPDPSNPEDKREKLLENLCLDPVSADKDHVVTGVRFKRYGDMIFLELQQAKLVNNRIVTTPQWKTSGYCQNSKSLASESLWGLKESFNIIAEDLVLSEDAVVTGVTLGKSLRGRYINTNGNFDQNRKEFTKATQCVTNCPDDSNVLCKMDKRPSFRDADSSDENPRVSTATQDNYERSESCKTRIFFRHTSATENDMRDIVPYIDLQEVVTTPPEPIRGIGWYLRGFPGYGGFLALKIFKKV
;
A
#
# COMPACT_ATOMS: atom_id res chain seq x y z
N SER A 1 17.42 -28.23 -14.65
CA SER A 1 18.61 -27.46 -15.06
C SER A 1 18.78 -26.32 -14.08
N PHE A 2 19.83 -26.35 -13.25
CA PHE A 2 20.13 -25.25 -12.34
C PHE A 2 20.62 -24.06 -13.19
N VAL A 3 19.79 -23.02 -13.33
CA VAL A 3 20.14 -21.81 -14.07
C VAL A 3 21.10 -21.00 -13.19
N ALA A 4 22.39 -21.01 -13.52
CA ALA A 4 23.40 -20.23 -12.82
C ALA A 4 23.21 -18.75 -13.20
N SER A 5 22.54 -17.99 -12.33
CA SER A 5 22.39 -16.55 -12.46
C SER A 5 22.84 -15.88 -11.18
N LYS A 6 23.52 -14.73 -11.30
CA LYS A 6 23.97 -13.95 -10.14
C LYS A 6 22.99 -12.81 -9.89
N ILE A 7 22.50 -12.70 -8.65
CA ILE A 7 21.70 -11.55 -8.20
C ILE A 7 22.63 -10.34 -8.10
N VAL A 8 22.19 -9.21 -8.65
CA VAL A 8 22.86 -7.92 -8.45
C VAL A 8 22.26 -7.26 -7.20
N PRO A 9 23.07 -6.97 -6.16
CA PRO A 9 22.58 -6.31 -4.96
C PRO A 9 22.20 -4.85 -5.25
N LEU A 10 21.35 -4.28 -4.41
CA LEU A 10 21.07 -2.83 -4.40
C LEU A 10 22.38 -2.06 -4.16
N GLN A 11 22.68 -1.08 -5.01
CA GLN A 11 24.00 -0.42 -5.01
C GLN A 11 24.23 0.47 -3.80
N LYS A 12 23.17 1.15 -3.38
CA LYS A 12 23.08 1.90 -2.13
C LYS A 12 22.27 0.99 -1.21
N GLY A 13 22.80 0.68 -0.02
CA GLY A 13 22.26 -0.36 0.86
C GLY A 13 20.81 -0.11 1.35
N ASP A 14 20.55 -0.41 2.61
CA ASP A 14 19.25 -0.02 3.18
C ASP A 14 19.17 1.51 3.27
N ALA A 15 18.01 2.07 2.96
CA ALA A 15 17.78 3.49 3.20
C ALA A 15 18.03 3.78 4.68
N ARG A 16 18.88 4.76 4.97
CA ARG A 16 19.32 5.05 6.34
C ARG A 16 18.20 5.64 7.19
N ASP A 17 17.23 6.28 6.54
CA ASP A 17 16.04 6.80 7.21
C ASP A 17 14.81 6.57 6.32
N TRP A 18 13.81 5.87 6.85
CA TRP A 18 12.49 5.75 6.22
C TRP A 18 11.79 7.11 6.16
N ARG A 19 12.29 8.15 6.84
CA ARG A 19 11.79 9.53 6.78
C ARG A 19 12.37 10.35 5.64
N GLU A 20 13.21 9.79 4.78
CA GLU A 20 13.54 10.45 3.51
C GLU A 20 12.25 10.60 2.68
N THR A 21 11.77 11.84 2.50
CA THR A 21 10.58 12.15 1.70
C THR A 21 10.86 13.24 0.67
N GLY A 22 9.99 13.37 -0.33
CA GLY A 22 10.14 14.31 -1.46
C GLY A 22 10.75 13.69 -2.72
N ASP A 23 10.92 14.52 -3.77
CA ASP A 23 11.28 14.08 -5.13
C ASP A 23 12.66 13.41 -5.24
N ASN A 24 13.53 13.62 -4.24
CA ASN A 24 14.88 13.04 -4.16
C ASN A 24 14.99 11.85 -3.20
N ALA A 25 13.88 11.42 -2.60
CA ALA A 25 13.87 10.29 -1.67
C ALA A 25 14.18 8.98 -2.41
N ASN A 26 14.94 8.10 -1.77
CA ASN A 26 15.20 6.76 -2.27
C ASN A 26 14.01 5.80 -2.04
N ILE A 27 12.95 6.28 -1.39
CA ILE A 27 11.77 5.51 -1.02
C ILE A 27 10.50 6.29 -1.37
N ALA A 28 9.49 5.58 -1.86
CA ALA A 28 8.14 6.05 -2.04
C ALA A 28 7.22 5.55 -0.92
N LYS A 29 6.53 6.49 -0.26
CA LYS A 29 5.48 6.21 0.72
C LYS A 29 4.11 6.40 0.10
N ILE A 30 3.29 5.36 0.18
CA ILE A 30 1.88 5.47 -0.16
C ILE A 30 1.20 6.25 0.96
N ASN A 31 0.56 7.36 0.60
CA ASN A 31 0.05 8.34 1.57
C ASN A 31 -1.42 8.68 1.32
N SER A 32 -2.16 7.83 0.59
CA SER A 32 -3.57 8.04 0.33
C SER A 32 -4.45 7.86 1.56
N PHE A 33 -3.91 7.39 2.68
CA PHE A 33 -4.64 7.26 3.93
C PHE A 33 -3.91 7.94 5.09
N HIS A 34 -4.67 8.52 6.00
CA HIS A 34 -4.17 9.04 7.27
C HIS A 34 -5.26 9.04 8.32
N THR A 35 -4.89 9.12 9.60
CA THR A 35 -5.86 9.24 10.69
C THR A 35 -6.14 10.69 11.05
N ILE A 36 -7.39 10.97 11.41
CA ILE A 36 -7.86 12.25 11.95
C ILE A 36 -8.57 12.01 13.28
N ILE A 37 -8.71 13.06 14.09
CA ILE A 37 -9.55 13.07 15.28
C ILE A 37 -10.76 13.97 15.01
N ILE A 38 -11.96 13.45 15.26
CA ILE A 38 -13.22 14.13 15.01
C ILE A 38 -14.21 13.82 16.13
N ASP A 39 -15.10 14.77 16.44
CA ASP A 39 -16.19 14.55 17.38
C ASP A 39 -17.24 13.60 16.77
N GLU A 40 -17.71 12.60 17.51
CA GLU A 40 -18.73 11.64 17.08
C GLU A 40 -20.00 12.34 16.57
N GLU A 41 -20.34 13.49 17.16
CA GLU A 41 -21.48 14.32 16.75
C GLU A 41 -21.40 14.75 15.29
N LYS A 42 -20.21 14.74 14.69
CA LYS A 42 -19.96 15.11 13.28
C LYS A 42 -19.99 13.92 12.33
N LEU A 43 -20.09 12.69 12.82
CA LEU A 43 -20.15 11.47 12.00
C LEU A 43 -21.58 11.16 11.50
N SER A 44 -22.60 11.77 12.10
CA SER A 44 -24.01 11.58 11.75
C SER A 44 -24.73 12.90 11.45
N LEU A 45 -25.60 12.89 10.43
CA LEU A 45 -26.52 14.01 10.15
C LEU A 45 -27.49 14.26 11.30
N SER A 46 -27.94 13.21 11.99
CA SER A 46 -28.83 13.35 13.13
C SER A 46 -28.10 13.80 14.39
N HIS A 47 -26.77 13.94 14.34
CA HIS A 47 -25.90 14.09 15.51
C HIS A 47 -26.04 12.94 16.52
N TYR A 48 -26.64 11.82 16.11
CA TYR A 48 -26.77 10.64 16.95
C TYR A 48 -25.39 10.01 17.22
N CYS A 49 -25.11 9.76 18.48
CA CYS A 49 -23.85 9.30 19.03
C CYS A 49 -24.06 8.00 19.80
N THR A 50 -23.43 6.93 19.32
CA THR A 50 -23.42 5.63 20.01
C THR A 50 -22.49 5.59 21.22
N GLY A 51 -21.54 6.54 21.29
CA GLY A 51 -20.42 6.52 22.22
C GLY A 51 -19.26 5.63 21.76
N LYS A 52 -19.42 4.90 20.65
CA LYS A 52 -18.46 3.89 20.15
C LYS A 52 -17.72 4.30 18.89
N CYS A 53 -18.16 5.36 18.20
CA CYS A 53 -17.56 5.84 16.94
C CYS A 53 -17.65 4.84 15.77
N GLU A 54 -18.52 3.83 15.83
CA GLU A 54 -18.65 2.81 14.77
C GLU A 54 -19.63 3.20 13.67
N THR A 55 -20.45 4.23 13.90
CA THR A 55 -21.52 4.63 12.98
C THR A 55 -21.05 5.75 12.05
N LEU A 56 -20.94 5.44 10.76
CA LEU A 56 -20.69 6.41 9.69
C LEU A 56 -21.95 6.54 8.83
N THR A 57 -22.39 7.77 8.60
CA THR A 57 -23.46 8.09 7.63
C THR A 57 -22.87 8.78 6.41
N SER A 58 -23.57 8.80 5.27
CA SER A 58 -23.04 9.38 4.03
C SER A 58 -22.58 10.84 4.15
N TYR A 59 -23.18 11.64 5.04
CA TYR A 59 -22.66 12.99 5.30
C TYR A 59 -21.40 12.98 6.17
N GLY A 60 -21.33 12.10 7.17
CA GLY A 60 -20.11 11.92 7.98
C GLY A 60 -18.92 11.45 7.13
N GLU A 61 -19.18 10.59 6.15
CA GLU A 61 -18.20 10.14 5.16
C GLU A 61 -17.51 11.31 4.44
N PHE A 62 -18.24 12.38 4.11
CA PHE A 62 -17.73 13.55 3.37
C PHE A 62 -17.56 14.83 4.22
N GLY A 63 -18.09 14.84 5.44
CA GLY A 63 -18.18 16.02 6.30
C GLY A 63 -16.84 16.48 6.85
N ALA A 64 -15.82 15.63 6.78
CA ALA A 64 -14.48 15.92 7.25
C ALA A 64 -13.65 16.83 6.31
N MET A 65 -14.20 17.25 5.17
CA MET A 65 -13.53 18.13 4.19
C MET A 65 -13.36 19.59 4.65
N ASN A 66 -14.12 20.02 5.67
CA ASN A 66 -14.08 21.41 6.15
C ASN A 66 -13.23 21.59 7.42
N PHE A 67 -12.58 20.52 7.90
CA PHE A 67 -11.72 20.61 9.06
C PHE A 67 -10.36 21.20 8.68
N LYS A 68 -9.68 21.79 9.66
CA LYS A 68 -8.30 22.25 9.48
C LYS A 68 -7.32 21.12 9.76
N TYR A 69 -6.15 21.19 9.15
CA TYR A 69 -5.03 20.31 9.50
C TYR A 69 -4.78 20.31 11.02
N PRO A 70 -4.51 19.15 11.65
CA PRO A 70 -4.29 17.83 11.06
C PRO A 70 -5.57 17.02 10.81
N ASN A 71 -6.76 17.56 11.11
CA ASN A 71 -8.02 16.82 11.04
C ASN A 71 -8.78 17.01 9.73
N ASP A 72 -8.25 17.82 8.79
CA ASP A 72 -8.77 17.90 7.42
C ASP A 72 -8.70 16.50 6.76
N CYS A 73 -9.83 16.07 6.21
CA CYS A 73 -9.93 14.93 5.33
C CYS A 73 -10.48 15.36 3.98
N ARG A 74 -9.58 15.68 3.04
CA ARG A 74 -9.89 15.91 1.62
C ARG A 74 -10.15 14.59 0.89
N GLY A 75 -11.19 13.91 1.32
CA GLY A 75 -11.67 12.68 0.70
C GLY A 75 -12.81 12.08 1.49
N MET A 76 -12.68 10.83 1.92
CA MET A 76 -13.74 10.10 2.59
C MET A 76 -13.27 9.43 3.86
N LEU A 77 -14.09 9.51 4.91
CA LEU A 77 -13.90 8.68 6.10
C LEU A 77 -14.30 7.25 5.78
N VAL A 78 -13.38 6.31 6.00
CA VAL A 78 -13.61 4.90 5.69
C VAL A 78 -14.08 4.16 6.93
N ARG A 79 -13.44 4.44 8.07
CA ARG A 79 -13.69 3.77 9.33
C ARG A 79 -13.35 4.69 10.49
N CYS A 80 -14.10 4.57 11.58
CA CYS A 80 -13.84 5.27 12.83
C CYS A 80 -13.81 4.29 14.01
N TRP A 81 -13.11 4.65 15.07
CA TRP A 81 -13.07 3.93 16.33
C TRP A 81 -12.94 4.90 17.50
N PHE A 82 -13.35 4.43 18.68
CA PHE A 82 -13.26 5.19 19.91
C PHE A 82 -11.80 5.59 20.19
N TYR A 83 -11.59 6.87 20.50
CA TYR A 83 -10.28 7.40 20.86
C TYR A 83 -10.26 7.87 22.32
N GLU A 84 -11.17 8.78 22.67
CA GLU A 84 -11.21 9.36 24.00
C GLU A 84 -12.64 9.74 24.39
N GLU A 85 -12.98 9.50 25.66
CA GLU A 85 -14.26 9.89 26.21
C GLU A 85 -14.28 11.38 26.59
N THR A 86 -15.23 12.14 26.05
CA THR A 86 -15.32 13.58 26.33
C THR A 86 -15.92 13.85 27.70
N GLN A 87 -15.55 14.98 28.32
CA GLN A 87 -16.18 15.40 29.58
C GLN A 87 -17.70 15.60 29.41
N LYS A 88 -18.14 16.14 28.25
CA LYS A 88 -19.57 16.31 27.95
C LYS A 88 -20.30 14.97 27.95
N ARG A 89 -19.72 13.93 27.35
CA ARG A 89 -20.32 12.58 27.35
C ARG A 89 -20.42 12.02 28.77
N LYS A 90 -19.37 12.18 29.59
CA LYS A 90 -19.38 11.76 31.01
C LYS A 90 -20.50 12.45 31.78
N ASP A 91 -20.65 13.76 31.59
CA ASP A 91 -21.69 14.55 32.27
C ASP A 91 -23.09 14.12 31.80
N ALA A 92 -23.28 13.89 30.50
CA ALA A 92 -24.56 13.40 29.94
C ALA A 92 -24.91 11.99 30.44
N GLN A 93 -23.92 11.10 30.54
CA GLN A 93 -24.09 9.75 31.08
C GLN A 93 -24.47 9.81 32.55
N SER A 94 -23.75 10.60 33.35
CA SER A 94 -24.05 10.78 34.77
C SER A 94 -25.45 11.34 35.01
N ASN A 95 -25.88 12.31 34.19
CA ASN A 95 -27.23 12.86 34.23
C ASN A 95 -28.29 11.77 33.93
N TYR A 96 -28.08 11.00 32.85
CA TYR A 96 -28.99 9.92 32.48
C TYR A 96 -29.12 8.86 33.59
N ASP A 97 -27.99 8.41 34.14
CA ASP A 97 -27.97 7.40 35.21
C ASP A 97 -28.69 7.91 36.47
N SER A 98 -28.47 9.18 36.83
CA SER A 98 -29.16 9.80 37.97
C SER A 98 -30.67 9.90 37.75
N VAL A 99 -31.11 10.29 36.55
CA VAL A 99 -32.53 10.42 36.21
C VAL A 99 -33.23 9.06 36.23
N VAL A 100 -32.61 8.03 35.64
CA VAL A 100 -33.13 6.65 35.63
C VAL A 100 -33.24 6.11 37.05
N TYR A 101 -32.22 6.35 37.89
CA TYR A 101 -32.23 5.91 39.28
C TYR A 101 -33.36 6.58 40.09
N THR A 102 -33.50 7.91 40.00
CA THR A 102 -34.56 8.65 40.69
C THR A 102 -35.95 8.22 40.20
N ASP A 103 -36.15 8.08 38.88
CA ASP A 103 -37.43 7.62 38.33
C ASP A 103 -37.81 6.22 38.85
N GLY A 104 -36.87 5.27 38.84
CA GLY A 104 -37.07 3.92 39.36
C GLY A 104 -37.42 3.90 40.86
N LEU A 105 -36.78 4.74 41.68
CA LEU A 105 -37.12 4.91 43.09
C LEU A 105 -38.55 5.47 43.26
N THR A 106 -38.91 6.51 42.50
CA THR A 106 -40.24 7.12 42.60
C THR A 106 -41.35 6.17 42.15
N ALA A 107 -41.15 5.40 41.08
CA ALA A 107 -42.11 4.39 40.62
C ALA A 107 -42.32 3.29 41.68
N SER A 108 -41.25 2.87 42.37
CA SER A 108 -41.30 1.88 43.45
C SER A 108 -42.04 2.41 44.69
N MET A 109 -41.80 3.66 45.09
CA MET A 109 -42.39 4.26 46.29
C MET A 109 -43.84 4.73 46.09
N SER A 110 -44.19 5.23 44.92
CA SER A 110 -45.47 5.92 44.70
C SER A 110 -46.57 5.03 44.12
N ARG A 111 -46.32 3.76 43.79
CA ARG A 111 -47.24 2.89 43.01
C ARG A 111 -47.80 3.61 41.76
N GLY A 112 -47.01 4.53 41.20
CA GLY A 112 -47.37 5.37 40.06
C GLY A 112 -46.59 4.99 38.81
N SER A 113 -47.03 5.48 37.65
CA SER A 113 -46.33 5.27 36.37
C SER A 113 -45.05 6.09 36.29
N SER A 114 -43.97 5.49 35.76
CA SER A 114 -42.70 6.14 35.41
C SER A 114 -42.89 7.43 34.61
N ASN A 115 -42.06 8.45 34.89
CA ASN A 115 -42.02 9.70 34.15
C ASN A 115 -41.13 9.56 32.91
N THR A 116 -41.62 8.78 31.95
CA THR A 116 -40.89 8.42 30.73
C THR A 116 -40.35 9.62 29.96
N LYS A 117 -41.04 10.77 29.97
CA LYS A 117 -40.60 11.98 29.26
C LYS A 117 -39.27 12.56 29.76
N VAL A 118 -39.00 12.49 31.06
CA VAL A 118 -37.74 13.02 31.64
C VAL A 118 -36.59 12.06 31.36
N VAL A 119 -36.86 10.75 31.44
CA VAL A 119 -35.90 9.71 31.04
C VAL A 119 -35.57 9.83 29.55
N ASP A 120 -36.57 10.01 28.70
CA ASP A 120 -36.41 10.18 27.25
C ASP A 120 -35.59 11.43 26.91
N ALA A 121 -35.79 12.54 27.64
CA ALA A 121 -35.01 13.75 27.44
C ALA A 121 -33.52 13.57 27.82
N ALA A 122 -33.26 12.93 28.97
CA ALA A 122 -31.89 12.63 29.40
C ALA A 122 -31.20 11.63 28.46
N LYS A 123 -31.96 10.62 27.99
CA LYS A 123 -31.50 9.67 26.97
C LYS A 123 -31.18 10.38 25.67
N ASN A 124 -32.06 11.26 25.19
CA ASN A 124 -31.83 12.02 23.97
C ASN A 124 -30.59 12.91 24.08
N GLN A 125 -30.34 13.53 25.25
CA GLN A 125 -29.11 14.29 25.48
C GLN A 125 -27.88 13.38 25.39
N LEU A 126 -27.90 12.21 26.04
CA LEU A 126 -26.82 11.24 25.94
C LEU A 126 -26.60 10.80 24.49
N ASP A 127 -27.66 10.39 23.80
CA ASP A 127 -27.66 9.92 22.42
C ASP A 127 -27.23 11.01 21.40
N HIS A 128 -27.07 12.27 21.80
CA HIS A 128 -26.57 13.37 20.95
C HIS A 128 -25.33 14.06 21.52
N THR A 129 -24.68 13.46 22.52
CA THR A 129 -23.40 13.94 23.05
C THR A 129 -22.32 12.93 22.71
N GLY A 130 -21.32 13.34 21.95
CA GLY A 130 -20.33 12.44 21.34
C GLY A 130 -19.04 12.24 22.15
N ASN A 131 -18.31 11.19 21.78
CA ASN A 131 -16.91 11.01 22.16
C ASN A 131 -15.96 11.56 21.08
N LEU A 132 -14.66 11.65 21.40
CA LEU A 132 -13.66 11.85 20.36
C LEU A 132 -13.42 10.52 19.66
N CYS A 133 -13.56 10.56 18.35
CA CYS A 133 -13.36 9.44 17.45
C CYS A 133 -12.07 9.64 16.68
N LYS A 134 -11.34 8.55 16.49
CA LYS A 134 -10.26 8.49 15.51
C LYS A 134 -10.76 7.83 14.25
N CYS A 135 -10.58 8.49 13.12
CA CYS A 135 -11.09 8.04 11.86
C CYS A 135 -9.97 7.91 10.83
N LEU A 136 -10.03 6.85 10.04
CA LEU A 136 -9.20 6.66 8.87
C LEU A 136 -9.80 7.44 7.70
N CYS A 137 -9.06 8.43 7.23
CA CYS A 137 -9.37 9.23 6.06
C CYS A 137 -8.69 8.62 4.85
N TYR A 138 -9.45 8.35 3.80
CA TYR A 138 -8.95 8.08 2.45
C TYR A 138 -8.97 9.37 1.64
N ARG A 139 -7.84 9.74 1.04
CA ARG A 139 -7.65 10.94 0.23
C ARG A 139 -7.84 10.59 -1.24
N PHE A 140 -8.63 11.39 -1.96
CA PHE A 140 -8.73 11.30 -3.42
C PHE A 140 -8.06 12.46 -4.14
N TYR A 141 -7.54 13.45 -3.40
CA TYR A 141 -7.05 14.70 -3.95
C TYR A 141 -5.63 15.01 -3.51
N ASP A 142 -4.90 15.61 -4.45
CA ASP A 142 -3.62 16.24 -4.14
C ASP A 142 -3.85 17.45 -3.22
N PRO A 143 -3.11 17.55 -2.10
CA PRO A 143 -3.20 18.68 -1.22
C PRO A 143 -2.63 19.88 -1.99
N ASP A 144 -3.37 20.99 -1.96
CA ASP A 144 -2.95 22.20 -2.65
C ASP A 144 -1.67 22.72 -2.00
N PRO A 145 -0.51 22.69 -2.70
CA PRO A 145 0.75 23.15 -2.12
C PRO A 145 0.75 24.65 -1.84
N SER A 146 -0.21 25.40 -2.38
CA SER A 146 -0.41 26.82 -2.10
C SER A 146 -1.19 27.08 -0.81
N ASN A 147 -1.80 26.06 -0.19
CA ASN A 147 -2.42 26.18 1.11
C ASN A 147 -1.39 25.96 2.23
N PRO A 148 -0.94 27.00 2.95
CA PRO A 148 0.05 26.86 4.01
C PRO A 148 -0.47 26.07 5.22
N GLU A 149 -1.79 25.90 5.35
CA GLU A 149 -2.40 25.09 6.42
C GLU A 149 -2.32 23.58 6.15
N ASP A 150 -2.24 23.11 4.90
CA ASP A 150 -2.15 21.68 4.58
C ASP A 150 -0.71 21.25 4.33
N LYS A 151 -0.09 20.64 5.34
CA LYS A 151 1.33 20.25 5.33
C LYS A 151 1.59 18.84 4.81
N ARG A 152 0.62 18.21 4.13
CA ARG A 152 0.76 16.84 3.62
C ARG A 152 1.50 16.79 2.29
N GLU A 153 2.20 15.69 2.06
CA GLU A 153 2.90 15.45 0.80
C GLU A 153 1.91 15.21 -0.37
N LYS A 154 2.40 15.45 -1.60
CA LYS A 154 1.70 15.07 -2.84
C LYS A 154 1.20 13.63 -2.73
N LEU A 155 -0.03 13.38 -3.17
CA LEU A 155 -0.66 12.07 -3.18
C LEU A 155 0.23 11.10 -3.96
N LEU A 156 0.31 9.87 -3.47
CA LEU A 156 0.95 8.73 -4.11
C LEU A 156 0.14 7.49 -3.76
N GLU A 157 -0.43 6.85 -4.76
CA GLU A 157 -1.27 5.67 -4.58
C GLU A 157 -1.11 4.63 -5.68
N ASN A 158 -0.69 5.04 -6.88
CA ASN A 158 -0.82 4.20 -8.05
C ASN A 158 0.52 3.60 -8.49
N LEU A 159 0.49 2.37 -8.97
CA LEU A 159 1.59 1.71 -9.67
C LEU A 159 1.19 1.46 -11.13
N CYS A 160 2.03 1.89 -12.06
CA CYS A 160 1.86 1.59 -13.47
C CYS A 160 2.39 0.19 -13.82
N LEU A 161 1.56 -0.61 -14.47
CA LEU A 161 1.89 -1.99 -14.88
C LEU A 161 2.03 -2.13 -16.40
N ASP A 162 2.25 -1.02 -17.10
CA ASP A 162 2.43 -1.02 -18.54
C ASP A 162 3.73 -1.71 -18.95
N PRO A 163 3.74 -2.36 -20.12
CA PRO A 163 4.95 -2.96 -20.65
C PRO A 163 5.96 -1.88 -21.04
N VAL A 164 7.22 -2.07 -20.65
CA VAL A 164 8.35 -1.24 -21.08
C VAL A 164 9.28 -2.11 -21.93
N SER A 165 9.71 -1.62 -23.09
CA SER A 165 10.60 -2.35 -24.00
C SER A 165 11.77 -1.48 -24.41
N ALA A 166 12.96 -2.07 -24.47
CA ALA A 166 14.14 -1.47 -25.05
C ALA A 166 13.95 -1.23 -26.56
N ASP A 167 14.78 -0.36 -27.13
CA ASP A 167 14.83 -0.11 -28.56
C ASP A 167 15.36 -1.33 -29.32
N LYS A 168 15.10 -1.39 -30.64
CA LYS A 168 15.33 -2.57 -31.50
C LYS A 168 16.71 -3.24 -31.33
N ASP A 169 17.76 -2.45 -31.15
CA ASP A 169 19.15 -2.94 -31.02
C ASP A 169 19.71 -2.81 -29.59
N HIS A 170 18.84 -2.54 -28.62
CA HIS A 170 19.20 -2.35 -27.22
C HIS A 170 18.82 -3.55 -26.38
N VAL A 171 19.57 -3.72 -25.30
CA VAL A 171 19.30 -4.68 -24.22
C VAL A 171 19.06 -3.92 -22.93
N VAL A 172 18.35 -4.55 -22.00
CA VAL A 172 18.18 -4.02 -20.66
C VAL A 172 19.44 -4.31 -19.84
N THR A 173 19.98 -3.29 -19.16
CA THR A 173 21.18 -3.38 -18.30
C THR A 173 20.87 -3.10 -16.83
N GLY A 174 19.67 -2.62 -16.53
CA GLY A 174 19.21 -2.33 -15.19
C GLY A 174 17.77 -1.84 -15.14
N VAL A 175 17.23 -1.66 -13.94
CA VAL A 175 15.83 -1.31 -13.68
C VAL A 175 15.73 -0.39 -12.48
N ARG A 176 14.68 0.43 -12.42
CA ARG A 176 14.31 1.20 -11.21
C ARG A 176 12.84 1.54 -11.20
N PHE A 177 12.33 1.91 -10.03
CA PHE A 177 11.07 2.64 -9.93
C PHE A 177 11.33 4.14 -9.94
N LYS A 178 10.39 4.89 -10.51
CA LYS A 178 10.41 6.35 -10.45
C LYS A 178 9.01 6.91 -10.27
N ARG A 179 8.88 7.89 -9.39
CA ARG A 179 7.63 8.59 -9.13
C ARG A 179 7.40 9.69 -10.18
N TYR A 180 6.19 9.72 -10.72
CA TYR A 180 5.66 10.78 -11.57
C TYR A 180 4.27 11.17 -11.03
N GLY A 181 4.19 12.26 -10.26
CA GLY A 181 2.94 12.68 -9.62
C GLY A 181 2.46 11.68 -8.57
N ASP A 182 1.24 11.19 -8.73
CA ASP A 182 0.56 10.20 -7.88
C ASP A 182 0.86 8.75 -8.24
N MET A 183 1.72 8.53 -9.23
CA MET A 183 1.99 7.24 -9.82
C MET A 183 3.46 6.87 -9.84
N ILE A 184 3.74 5.58 -9.65
CA ILE A 184 5.07 4.98 -9.77
C ILE A 184 5.18 4.23 -11.09
N PHE A 185 6.27 4.46 -11.82
CA PHE A 185 6.56 3.81 -13.10
C PHE A 185 7.80 2.93 -12.98
N LEU A 186 7.80 1.83 -13.72
CA LEU A 186 9.03 1.09 -14.03
C LEU A 186 9.83 1.88 -15.09
N GLU A 187 11.13 1.99 -14.87
CA GLU A 187 12.07 2.40 -15.90
C GLU A 187 13.10 1.29 -16.16
N LEU A 188 13.39 1.07 -17.43
CA LEU A 188 14.45 0.17 -17.88
C LEU A 188 15.66 1.01 -18.29
N GLN A 189 16.82 0.68 -17.75
CA GLN A 189 18.08 1.15 -18.28
C GLN A 189 18.40 0.29 -19.51
N GLN A 190 18.62 0.94 -20.66
CA GLN A 190 18.90 0.27 -21.92
C GLN A 190 20.21 0.76 -22.53
N ALA A 191 20.90 -0.13 -23.26
CA ALA A 191 22.10 0.20 -24.00
C ALA A 191 22.29 -0.74 -25.22
N LYS A 192 23.05 -0.30 -26.22
CA LYS A 192 23.29 -1.08 -27.45
C LYS A 192 24.30 -2.19 -27.18
N LEU A 193 23.95 -3.40 -27.58
CA LEU A 193 24.80 -4.60 -27.46
C LEU A 193 25.50 -4.89 -28.80
N VAL A 194 26.83 -5.00 -28.77
CA VAL A 194 27.64 -5.47 -29.90
C VAL A 194 28.75 -6.36 -29.37
N ASN A 195 28.89 -7.57 -29.92
CA ASN A 195 29.93 -8.53 -29.56
C ASN A 195 30.05 -8.77 -28.04
N ASN A 196 28.91 -8.98 -27.37
CA ASN A 196 28.79 -9.15 -25.92
C ASN A 196 29.22 -7.93 -25.07
N ARG A 197 29.39 -6.77 -25.70
CA ARG A 197 29.79 -5.53 -25.04
C ARG A 197 28.76 -4.44 -25.25
N ILE A 198 28.58 -3.63 -24.21
CA ILE A 198 27.78 -2.41 -24.29
C ILE A 198 28.64 -1.33 -24.96
N VAL A 199 28.15 -0.78 -26.07
CA VAL A 199 28.90 0.20 -26.89
C VAL A 199 28.34 1.62 -26.79
N THR A 200 27.22 1.82 -26.11
CA THR A 200 26.61 3.13 -25.89
C THR A 200 26.47 3.42 -24.40
N THR A 201 26.41 4.70 -24.05
CA THR A 201 26.06 5.13 -22.68
C THR A 201 24.64 4.67 -22.35
N PRO A 202 24.41 4.01 -21.20
CA PRO A 202 23.08 3.56 -20.81
C PRO A 202 22.09 4.72 -20.65
N GLN A 203 20.84 4.50 -21.08
CA GLN A 203 19.76 5.48 -21.02
C GLN A 203 18.52 4.89 -20.36
N TRP A 204 17.80 5.70 -19.59
CA TRP A 204 16.55 5.28 -18.95
C TRP A 204 15.37 5.43 -19.91
N LYS A 205 14.51 4.41 -19.93
CA LYS A 205 13.30 4.37 -20.75
C LYS A 205 12.11 3.95 -19.90
N THR A 206 10.97 4.58 -20.12
CA THR A 206 9.70 4.29 -19.44
C THR A 206 8.55 4.25 -20.44
N SER A 207 7.34 3.87 -20.01
CA SER A 207 6.13 4.01 -20.81
C SER A 207 5.73 5.48 -20.90
N GLY A 208 5.22 5.93 -22.06
CA GLY A 208 4.90 7.34 -22.26
C GLY A 208 3.72 7.85 -21.43
N TYR A 209 2.68 7.03 -21.29
CA TYR A 209 1.51 7.28 -20.45
C TYR A 209 1.08 5.94 -19.85
N CYS A 210 0.43 5.95 -18.68
CA CYS A 210 -0.03 4.72 -18.06
C CYS A 210 -1.46 4.35 -18.47
N GLN A 211 -1.64 3.21 -19.13
CA GLN A 211 -2.94 2.64 -19.46
C GLN A 211 -3.46 1.67 -18.40
N ASN A 212 -2.56 0.98 -17.70
CA ASN A 212 -2.88 -0.03 -16.72
C ASN A 212 -2.30 0.34 -15.35
N SER A 213 -2.97 1.27 -14.67
CA SER A 213 -2.66 1.66 -13.29
C SER A 213 -3.39 0.78 -12.28
N LYS A 214 -2.71 0.47 -11.17
CA LYS A 214 -3.32 -0.20 -10.01
C LYS A 214 -3.11 0.63 -8.75
N SER A 215 -4.21 0.82 -8.02
CA SER A 215 -4.24 1.40 -6.68
C SER A 215 -3.52 0.44 -5.74
N LEU A 216 -2.42 0.88 -5.15
CA LEU A 216 -1.67 0.10 -4.17
C LEU A 216 -2.41 0.07 -2.84
N ALA A 217 -3.00 1.19 -2.44
CA ALA A 217 -3.88 1.23 -1.29
C ALA A 217 -5.31 0.88 -1.73
N SER A 218 -5.93 -0.03 -0.98
CA SER A 218 -7.35 -0.32 -1.13
C SER A 218 -7.85 -0.81 0.21
N GLU A 219 -8.51 0.08 0.95
CA GLU A 219 -9.58 -0.37 1.80
C GLU A 219 -10.81 -0.57 0.93
N SER A 220 -11.39 -1.76 1.03
CA SER A 220 -12.60 -2.10 0.33
C SER A 220 -13.73 -1.21 0.86
N LEU A 221 -13.95 -0.09 0.18
CA LEU A 221 -15.18 0.67 0.27
C LEU A 221 -16.29 -0.26 -0.24
N TRP A 222 -17.14 -0.73 0.67
CA TRP A 222 -18.34 -1.53 0.36
C TRP A 222 -18.13 -2.96 -0.13
N GLY A 223 -16.97 -3.58 0.11
CA GLY A 223 -16.71 -4.97 -0.33
C GLY A 223 -16.20 -5.12 -1.77
N LEU A 224 -15.99 -4.01 -2.50
CA LEU A 224 -15.90 -4.02 -3.97
C LEU A 224 -14.49 -3.80 -4.56
N LYS A 225 -13.52 -3.32 -3.78
CA LYS A 225 -12.17 -3.03 -4.30
C LYS A 225 -11.19 -4.10 -3.83
N GLU A 226 -10.82 -5.00 -4.74
CA GLU A 226 -9.79 -6.02 -4.49
C GLU A 226 -8.48 -5.34 -4.11
N SER A 227 -7.87 -5.78 -3.00
CA SER A 227 -6.52 -5.34 -2.65
C SER A 227 -5.57 -5.82 -3.74
N PHE A 228 -4.93 -4.87 -4.42
CA PHE A 228 -3.87 -5.18 -5.38
C PHE A 228 -2.74 -5.87 -4.61
N ASN A 229 -2.51 -7.13 -4.93
CA ASN A 229 -1.42 -7.90 -4.37
C ASN A 229 -0.39 -8.20 -5.45
N ILE A 230 0.87 -8.23 -5.03
CA ILE A 230 2.00 -8.60 -5.88
C ILE A 230 2.42 -10.00 -5.50
N ILE A 231 2.50 -10.89 -6.49
CA ILE A 231 3.13 -12.19 -6.31
C ILE A 231 4.63 -11.99 -6.57
N ALA A 232 5.44 -12.26 -5.55
CA ALA A 232 6.88 -12.23 -5.71
C ALA A 232 7.28 -13.33 -6.69
N GLU A 233 7.90 -12.96 -7.81
CA GLU A 233 8.30 -13.88 -8.87
C GLU A 233 9.67 -13.49 -9.39
N ASP A 234 10.51 -14.50 -9.58
CA ASP A 234 11.79 -14.39 -10.26
C ASP A 234 11.63 -14.92 -11.68
N LEU A 235 11.53 -14.00 -12.64
CA LEU A 235 11.43 -14.36 -14.05
C LEU A 235 12.82 -14.26 -14.69
N VAL A 236 13.37 -15.41 -15.07
CA VAL A 236 14.72 -15.51 -15.64
C VAL A 236 14.68 -16.23 -16.99
N LEU A 237 15.30 -15.66 -18.01
CA LEU A 237 15.44 -16.22 -19.35
C LEU A 237 16.55 -17.30 -19.41
N SER A 238 16.61 -18.05 -20.52
CA SER A 238 17.67 -19.03 -20.76
C SER A 238 19.07 -18.38 -20.86
N GLU A 239 20.13 -19.20 -20.77
CA GLU A 239 21.54 -18.74 -20.77
C GLU A 239 21.96 -17.99 -22.05
N ASP A 240 21.30 -18.34 -23.15
CA ASP A 240 21.50 -17.80 -24.49
C ASP A 240 20.53 -16.65 -24.81
N ALA A 241 19.80 -16.11 -23.83
CA ALA A 241 18.83 -15.05 -24.04
C ALA A 241 19.02 -13.87 -23.07
N VAL A 242 18.67 -12.68 -23.53
CA VAL A 242 18.75 -11.41 -22.77
C VAL A 242 17.41 -10.70 -22.79
N VAL A 243 17.15 -9.89 -21.76
CA VAL A 243 15.90 -9.15 -21.61
C VAL A 243 15.91 -7.92 -22.53
N THR A 244 14.83 -7.77 -23.30
CA THR A 244 14.55 -6.60 -24.15
C THR A 244 13.26 -5.90 -23.75
N GLY A 245 12.45 -6.46 -22.84
CA GLY A 245 11.29 -5.78 -22.30
C GLY A 245 10.69 -6.47 -21.08
N VAL A 246 9.94 -5.73 -20.29
CA VAL A 246 9.38 -6.15 -19.00
C VAL A 246 7.91 -5.73 -18.93
N THR A 247 7.06 -6.65 -18.52
CA THR A 247 5.70 -6.36 -18.04
C THR A 247 5.59 -6.89 -16.61
N LEU A 248 5.55 -5.99 -15.62
CA LEU A 248 5.61 -6.34 -14.20
C LEU A 248 4.54 -7.37 -13.82
N GLY A 249 4.97 -8.44 -13.14
CA GLY A 249 4.09 -9.52 -12.67
C GLY A 249 3.42 -10.33 -13.79
N LYS A 250 3.81 -10.15 -15.06
CA LYS A 250 3.20 -10.85 -16.20
C LYS A 250 4.20 -11.56 -17.09
N SER A 251 5.23 -10.87 -17.59
CA SER A 251 6.13 -11.45 -18.59
C SER A 251 7.43 -10.68 -18.79
N LEU A 252 8.41 -11.39 -19.36
CA LEU A 252 9.62 -10.82 -19.94
C LEU A 252 9.62 -11.04 -21.45
N ARG A 253 10.05 -10.02 -22.17
CA ARG A 253 10.40 -10.11 -23.59
C ARG A 253 11.90 -10.34 -23.71
N GLY A 254 12.29 -11.30 -24.54
CA GLY A 254 13.66 -11.74 -24.65
C GLY A 254 14.11 -11.98 -26.08
N ARG A 255 15.40 -11.76 -26.32
CA ARG A 255 16.07 -12.08 -27.58
C ARG A 255 17.26 -12.99 -27.35
N TYR A 256 17.47 -13.92 -28.27
CA TYR A 256 18.61 -14.82 -28.23
C TYR A 256 19.89 -14.14 -28.69
N ILE A 257 21.01 -14.54 -28.10
CA ILE A 257 22.35 -14.09 -28.39
C ILE A 257 23.15 -15.26 -28.99
N ASN A 258 23.82 -15.02 -30.11
CA ASN A 258 24.67 -16.02 -30.76
C ASN A 258 26.04 -16.13 -30.09
N THR A 259 26.86 -17.07 -30.56
CA THR A 259 28.24 -17.30 -30.07
C THR A 259 29.14 -16.07 -30.17
N ASN A 260 28.86 -15.16 -31.11
CA ASN A 260 29.60 -13.92 -31.30
C ASN A 260 29.13 -12.81 -30.35
N GLY A 261 28.12 -13.04 -29.51
CA GLY A 261 27.62 -12.04 -28.57
C GLY A 261 26.69 -10.98 -29.19
N ASN A 262 26.15 -11.25 -30.38
CA ASN A 262 25.15 -10.39 -31.04
C ASN A 262 23.78 -11.03 -31.01
N PHE A 263 22.73 -10.25 -31.26
CA PHE A 263 21.40 -10.80 -31.47
C PHE A 263 21.40 -11.85 -32.58
N ASP A 264 20.84 -13.02 -32.27
CA ASP A 264 20.62 -14.07 -33.25
C ASP A 264 19.47 -13.66 -34.18
N GLN A 265 19.81 -13.32 -35.43
CA GLN A 265 18.82 -12.89 -36.43
C GLN A 265 17.95 -14.05 -36.95
N ASN A 266 18.37 -15.30 -36.73
CA ASN A 266 17.62 -16.48 -37.15
C ASN A 266 16.52 -16.87 -36.15
N ARG A 267 16.60 -16.35 -34.92
CA ARG A 267 15.65 -16.65 -33.85
C ARG A 267 14.80 -15.42 -33.56
N LYS A 268 13.48 -15.60 -33.62
CA LYS A 268 12.53 -14.54 -33.31
C LYS A 268 12.61 -14.17 -31.83
N GLU A 269 12.29 -12.90 -31.56
CA GLU A 269 12.01 -12.44 -30.21
C GLU A 269 10.87 -13.29 -29.60
N PHE A 270 10.98 -13.57 -28.31
CA PHE A 270 10.01 -14.39 -27.60
C PHE A 270 9.56 -13.71 -26.31
N THR A 271 8.43 -14.19 -25.78
CA THR A 271 7.90 -13.73 -24.50
C THR A 271 7.87 -14.92 -23.54
N LYS A 272 8.50 -14.78 -22.38
CA LYS A 272 8.36 -15.70 -21.25
C LYS A 272 7.28 -15.14 -20.33
N ALA A 273 6.14 -15.82 -20.24
CA ALA A 273 5.08 -15.48 -19.32
C ALA A 273 5.43 -15.90 -17.88
N THR A 274 4.67 -15.37 -16.91
CA THR A 274 4.72 -15.78 -15.50
C THR A 274 4.55 -17.29 -15.37
N GLN A 275 5.34 -17.87 -14.49
CA GLN A 275 5.30 -19.27 -14.11
C GLN A 275 4.53 -19.51 -12.81
N CYS A 276 4.08 -18.44 -12.14
CA CYS A 276 3.30 -18.55 -10.93
C CYS A 276 1.82 -18.87 -11.27
N VAL A 277 1.37 -20.06 -10.89
CA VAL A 277 -0.02 -20.49 -11.11
C VAL A 277 -0.91 -19.92 -10.00
N THR A 278 -1.89 -19.09 -10.39
CA THR A 278 -2.90 -18.51 -9.49
C THR A 278 -4.24 -19.23 -9.55
N ASN A 279 -4.53 -19.98 -10.62
CA ASN A 279 -5.73 -20.80 -10.75
C ASN A 279 -5.43 -22.23 -10.31
N CYS A 280 -5.85 -22.59 -9.11
CA CYS A 280 -5.69 -23.94 -8.58
C CYS A 280 -7.02 -24.69 -8.56
N PRO A 281 -7.12 -25.87 -9.20
CA PRO A 281 -8.23 -26.79 -9.00
C PRO A 281 -8.22 -27.42 -7.60
N ASP A 282 -7.05 -27.53 -6.96
CA ASP A 282 -6.84 -28.16 -5.65
C ASP A 282 -5.99 -27.28 -4.71
N ASP A 283 -6.31 -27.31 -3.41
CA ASP A 283 -5.64 -26.62 -2.27
C ASP A 283 -4.16 -26.99 -2.05
N SER A 284 -3.48 -27.60 -3.02
CA SER A 284 -2.10 -28.10 -2.88
C SER A 284 -1.04 -26.99 -3.00
N ASN A 285 -1.33 -25.90 -3.69
CA ASN A 285 -0.39 -24.78 -3.89
C ASN A 285 -0.44 -23.79 -2.70
N VAL A 286 0.74 -23.40 -2.18
CA VAL A 286 0.86 -22.44 -1.07
C VAL A 286 0.20 -21.10 -1.39
N LEU A 287 0.31 -20.62 -2.65
CA LEU A 287 -0.39 -19.40 -3.09
C LEU A 287 -1.91 -19.55 -2.97
N CYS A 288 -2.44 -20.74 -3.22
CA CYS A 288 -3.88 -21.02 -3.20
C CYS A 288 -4.41 -21.33 -1.79
N LYS A 289 -3.58 -21.87 -0.89
CA LYS A 289 -3.92 -21.95 0.55
C LYS A 289 -4.09 -20.57 1.20
N MET A 290 -3.38 -19.56 0.68
CA MET A 290 -3.50 -18.17 1.09
C MET A 290 -4.75 -17.45 0.51
N ASP A 291 -5.54 -18.11 -0.38
CA ASP A 291 -6.85 -17.59 -0.82
C ASP A 291 -7.96 -17.78 0.22
N LYS A 292 -7.66 -18.44 1.35
CA LYS A 292 -8.41 -18.21 2.59
C LYS A 292 -8.11 -16.78 3.02
N ARG A 293 -8.81 -15.84 2.41
CA ARG A 293 -8.92 -14.45 2.86
C ARG A 293 -9.04 -14.52 4.38
N PRO A 294 -8.21 -13.80 5.16
CA PRO A 294 -8.69 -13.41 6.47
C PRO A 294 -10.03 -12.76 6.17
N SER A 295 -11.13 -13.32 6.68
CA SER A 295 -12.39 -12.62 6.52
C SER A 295 -12.16 -11.22 7.10
N PHE A 296 -12.75 -10.19 6.51
CA PHE A 296 -12.54 -8.83 7.00
C PHE A 296 -12.98 -8.68 8.48
N ARG A 297 -13.74 -9.65 8.99
CA ARG A 297 -14.09 -9.80 10.40
C ARG A 297 -13.00 -10.42 11.29
N ASP A 298 -12.05 -11.17 10.72
CA ASP A 298 -10.95 -11.80 11.46
C ASP A 298 -9.69 -10.93 11.53
N ALA A 299 -9.51 -9.99 10.59
CA ALA A 299 -8.47 -8.95 10.70
C ALA A 299 -8.83 -7.82 11.69
N ASP A 300 -10.01 -7.94 12.31
CA ASP A 300 -10.70 -6.86 13.04
C ASP A 300 -10.49 -6.90 14.56
N SER A 301 -9.85 -7.97 15.07
CA SER A 301 -9.33 -7.98 16.43
C SER A 301 -7.86 -7.60 16.41
N SER A 302 -7.57 -6.34 16.76
CA SER A 302 -6.31 -5.89 17.37
C SER A 302 -5.01 -6.65 17.02
N ASP A 303 -4.06 -5.94 16.39
CA ASP A 303 -2.60 -6.15 16.50
C ASP A 303 -1.85 -7.02 15.44
N GLU A 304 -2.50 -7.49 14.36
CA GLU A 304 -1.80 -8.24 13.28
C GLU A 304 -1.24 -7.38 12.12
N ASN A 305 -1.50 -6.07 12.14
CA ASN A 305 -0.95 -5.16 11.14
C ASN A 305 0.54 -4.87 11.40
N PRO A 306 1.35 -4.76 10.33
CA PRO A 306 2.79 -4.62 10.46
C PRO A 306 3.16 -3.30 11.13
N ARG A 307 4.28 -3.30 11.84
CA ARG A 307 4.90 -2.08 12.35
C ARG A 307 5.56 -1.30 11.20
N VAL A 308 5.77 -0.01 11.41
CA VAL A 308 6.56 0.85 10.51
C VAL A 308 7.95 0.27 10.36
N SER A 309 8.37 0.05 9.12
CA SER A 309 9.72 -0.43 8.81
C SER A 309 10.77 0.49 9.40
N THR A 310 11.52 0.00 10.38
CA THR A 310 12.72 0.70 10.89
C THR A 310 13.93 0.27 10.06
N ALA A 311 14.81 1.22 9.76
CA ALA A 311 16.09 0.95 9.12
C ALA A 311 17.06 0.35 10.16
N THR A 312 16.77 -0.85 10.66
CA THR A 312 17.74 -1.62 11.47
C THR A 312 18.65 -2.44 10.54
N GLN A 313 19.86 -2.73 10.99
CA GLN A 313 20.94 -3.33 10.18
C GLN A 313 20.72 -4.80 9.77
N ASP A 314 19.54 -5.39 10.09
CA ASP A 314 19.26 -6.82 9.94
C ASP A 314 18.13 -7.13 8.94
N ASN A 315 17.87 -6.27 7.96
CA ASN A 315 16.89 -6.59 6.92
C ASN A 315 17.40 -7.75 6.04
N TYR A 316 16.54 -8.74 5.81
CA TYR A 316 16.83 -9.87 4.93
C TYR A 316 15.71 -10.08 3.90
N GLU A 317 16.01 -10.85 2.85
CA GLU A 317 15.03 -11.18 1.82
C GLU A 317 13.91 -12.06 2.37
N ARG A 318 12.67 -11.62 2.17
CA ARG A 318 11.44 -12.33 2.54
C ARG A 318 10.58 -12.69 1.32
N SER A 319 11.05 -12.36 0.12
CA SER A 319 10.40 -12.69 -1.15
C SER A 319 10.89 -14.03 -1.69
N GLU A 320 10.12 -15.09 -1.48
CA GLU A 320 10.30 -16.36 -2.17
C GLU A 320 9.49 -16.38 -3.48
N SER A 321 10.18 -16.68 -4.59
CA SER A 321 9.59 -16.74 -5.94
C SER A 321 8.40 -17.70 -6.00
N CYS A 322 7.28 -17.22 -6.52
CA CYS A 322 5.97 -17.89 -6.61
C CYS A 322 5.43 -18.44 -5.28
N LYS A 323 5.84 -17.88 -4.14
CA LYS A 323 5.30 -18.27 -2.82
C LYS A 323 4.87 -17.08 -1.99
N THR A 324 5.58 -15.96 -2.07
CA THR A 324 5.24 -14.77 -1.31
C THR A 324 4.19 -13.93 -2.04
N ARG A 325 3.05 -13.69 -1.38
CA ARG A 325 2.09 -12.64 -1.75
C ARG A 325 2.35 -11.39 -0.91
N ILE A 326 2.40 -10.25 -1.57
CA ILE A 326 2.73 -8.95 -0.97
C ILE A 326 1.48 -8.09 -1.04
N PHE A 327 1.04 -7.64 0.14
CA PHE A 327 -0.11 -6.77 0.30
C PHE A 327 0.35 -5.42 0.84
N PHE A 328 -0.18 -4.35 0.26
CA PHE A 328 -0.07 -3.01 0.83
C PHE A 328 -1.19 -2.83 1.84
N ARG A 329 -0.82 -2.55 3.09
CA ARG A 329 -1.77 -2.38 4.19
C ARG A 329 -1.29 -1.34 5.19
N HIS A 330 -2.23 -0.83 5.98
CA HIS A 330 -1.92 0.09 7.07
C HIS A 330 -0.99 -0.56 8.10
N THR A 331 -0.17 0.28 8.73
CA THR A 331 0.56 -0.11 9.94
C THR A 331 -0.37 -0.32 11.12
N SER A 332 0.11 -0.96 12.19
CA SER A 332 -0.68 -1.17 13.41
C SER A 332 -1.29 0.13 13.95
N ALA A 333 -2.56 0.04 14.36
CA ALA A 333 -3.32 1.12 14.98
C ALA A 333 -2.82 1.46 16.38
N THR A 334 -2.35 0.46 17.14
CA THR A 334 -1.85 0.62 18.52
C THR A 334 -0.45 1.23 18.56
N GLU A 335 0.39 0.90 17.58
CA GLU A 335 1.80 1.32 17.56
C GLU A 335 2.03 2.64 16.82
N ASN A 336 1.34 2.86 15.69
CA ASN A 336 1.54 4.06 14.88
C ASN A 336 0.25 4.53 14.19
N ASP A 337 -0.90 4.32 14.81
CA ASP A 337 -2.16 4.95 14.40
C ASP A 337 -2.53 4.75 12.92
N MET A 338 -2.17 3.62 12.30
CA MET A 338 -2.43 3.36 10.87
C MET A 338 -1.90 4.45 9.92
N ARG A 339 -0.86 5.20 10.32
CA ARG A 339 -0.38 6.38 9.58
C ARG A 339 0.32 6.04 8.26
N ASP A 340 0.88 4.85 8.15
CA ASP A 340 1.68 4.44 6.99
C ASP A 340 1.03 3.26 6.28
N ILE A 341 1.22 3.19 4.97
CA ILE A 341 0.92 2.01 4.17
C ILE A 341 2.25 1.35 3.78
N VAL A 342 2.37 0.07 4.10
CA VAL A 342 3.60 -0.70 3.93
C VAL A 342 3.35 -2.00 3.16
N PRO A 343 4.35 -2.56 2.44
CA PRO A 343 5.76 -2.12 2.36
C PRO A 343 5.93 -0.78 1.68
N TYR A 344 7.02 -0.07 2.01
CA TYR A 344 7.42 1.10 1.23
C TYR A 344 8.09 0.68 -0.08
N ILE A 345 8.00 1.48 -1.14
CA ILE A 345 8.60 1.11 -2.44
C ILE A 345 9.99 1.73 -2.54
N ASP A 346 10.99 0.91 -2.82
CA ASP A 346 12.36 1.34 -3.06
C ASP A 346 12.50 1.90 -4.48
N LEU A 347 12.97 3.15 -4.59
CA LEU A 347 13.14 3.88 -5.85
C LEU A 347 14.58 3.78 -6.38
N GLN A 348 15.47 3.12 -5.68
CA GLN A 348 16.87 3.03 -6.07
C GLN A 348 17.04 2.20 -7.34
N GLU A 349 18.06 2.54 -8.11
CA GLU A 349 18.39 1.81 -9.32
C GLU A 349 19.13 0.50 -9.01
N VAL A 350 18.75 -0.53 -9.75
CA VAL A 350 19.42 -1.83 -9.74
C VAL A 350 20.03 -1.99 -11.11
N VAL A 351 21.34 -1.72 -11.21
CA VAL A 351 22.07 -1.71 -12.48
C VAL A 351 23.32 -2.57 -12.39
N THR A 352 23.73 -3.11 -13.53
CA THR A 352 25.00 -3.82 -13.68
C THR A 352 26.17 -2.83 -13.72
N THR A 353 27.30 -3.19 -13.11
CA THR A 353 28.52 -2.39 -13.15
C THR A 353 29.73 -3.30 -13.40
N PRO A 354 30.37 -3.22 -14.59
CA PRO A 354 30.01 -2.38 -15.74
C PRO A 354 28.62 -2.74 -16.33
N PRO A 355 28.02 -1.89 -17.19
CA PRO A 355 26.76 -2.21 -17.85
C PRO A 355 26.86 -3.51 -18.66
N GLU A 356 25.99 -4.45 -18.34
CA GLU A 356 25.91 -5.80 -18.90
C GLU A 356 24.44 -6.16 -19.15
N PRO A 357 24.12 -6.96 -20.19
CA PRO A 357 22.77 -7.43 -20.42
C PRO A 357 22.23 -8.24 -19.23
N ILE A 358 21.02 -7.93 -18.79
CA ILE A 358 20.32 -8.74 -17.79
C ILE A 358 19.57 -9.90 -18.44
N ARG A 359 19.36 -10.96 -17.66
CA ARG A 359 18.63 -12.18 -18.05
C ARG A 359 17.30 -12.32 -17.34
N GLY A 360 17.08 -11.56 -16.28
CA GLY A 360 15.84 -11.66 -15.52
C GLY A 360 15.62 -10.48 -14.59
N ILE A 361 14.39 -10.39 -14.11
CA ILE A 361 13.94 -9.44 -13.10
C ILE A 361 13.11 -10.20 -12.07
N GLY A 362 13.10 -9.73 -10.84
CA GLY A 362 12.18 -10.21 -9.82
C GLY A 362 11.86 -9.17 -8.77
N TRP A 363 10.96 -9.55 -7.87
CA TRP A 363 10.59 -8.75 -6.71
C TRP A 363 11.49 -9.07 -5.53
N TYR A 364 11.88 -8.04 -4.79
CA TYR A 364 12.72 -8.15 -3.61
C TYR A 364 12.02 -7.48 -2.43
N LEU A 365 11.35 -8.28 -1.60
CA LEU A 365 10.80 -7.80 -0.33
C LEU A 365 11.87 -7.99 0.74
N ARG A 366 12.39 -6.89 1.28
CA ARG A 366 13.33 -6.93 2.42
C ARG A 366 12.69 -6.36 3.67
N GLY A 367 12.98 -6.95 4.82
CA GLY A 367 12.45 -6.46 6.09
C GLY A 367 12.62 -7.45 7.22
N PHE A 368 12.13 -7.08 8.40
CA PHE A 368 12.09 -7.95 9.58
C PHE A 368 10.67 -8.52 9.80
N PRO A 369 10.49 -9.73 10.36
CA PRO A 369 9.18 -10.26 10.75
C PRO A 369 8.41 -9.28 11.66
N GLY A 370 7.11 -9.11 11.39
CA GLY A 370 6.27 -8.14 12.11
C GLY A 370 6.37 -6.69 11.61
N TYR A 371 7.28 -6.40 10.67
CA TYR A 371 7.43 -5.08 10.05
C TYR A 371 7.02 -5.11 8.57
N GLY A 372 6.64 -3.94 8.07
CA GLY A 372 6.16 -3.76 6.70
C GLY A 372 7.19 -4.06 5.61
N GLY A 373 8.46 -3.78 5.88
CA GLY A 373 9.57 -3.92 4.94
C GLY A 373 9.61 -2.85 3.84
N PHE A 374 10.47 -3.13 2.85
CA PHE A 374 10.67 -2.38 1.62
C PHE A 374 10.53 -3.31 0.42
N LEU A 375 9.77 -2.90 -0.58
CA LEU A 375 9.60 -3.58 -1.85
C LEU A 375 10.53 -2.95 -2.89
N ALA A 376 11.50 -3.72 -3.34
CA ALA A 376 12.45 -3.33 -4.38
C ALA A 376 12.37 -4.28 -5.59
N LEU A 377 13.11 -3.93 -6.63
CA LEU A 377 13.40 -4.81 -7.75
C LEU A 377 14.73 -5.54 -7.50
N LYS A 378 14.87 -6.73 -8.08
CA LYS A 378 16.16 -7.41 -8.24
C LYS A 378 16.35 -7.82 -9.70
N ILE A 379 17.60 -7.87 -10.15
CA ILE A 379 17.96 -8.32 -11.50
C ILE A 379 18.89 -9.51 -11.46
N PHE A 380 18.79 -10.34 -12.49
CA PHE A 380 19.62 -11.52 -12.69
C PHE A 380 20.52 -11.28 -13.89
N LYS A 381 21.83 -11.40 -13.70
CA LYS A 381 22.80 -11.27 -14.80
C LYS A 381 23.37 -12.62 -15.23
N LYS A 382 23.92 -12.63 -16.45
CA LYS A 382 24.68 -13.77 -16.98
C LYS A 382 25.94 -13.99 -16.13
N VAL A 383 26.25 -15.26 -15.86
CA VAL A 383 27.51 -15.68 -15.22
C VAL A 383 28.58 -15.86 -16.28
#